data_AF-A0A0M3J089-F1
#
_entry.id   AF-A0A0M3J089-F1
#
_cell.length_a   1.000
_cell.length_b   1.000
_cell.length_c   1.000
_cell.angle_alpha   90.00
_cell.angle_beta   90.00
_cell.angle_gamma   90.00
#
_symmetry.space_group_name_H-M   'P 1'
#
loop_
_entity.id
_entity.type
_entity.pdbx_description
1 polymer ?
#
loop_
_entity_poly.entity_id
_entity_poly.type
_entity_poly.pdbx_seq_one_letter_code
_entity_poly.pdbx_strand_id
1 'polypeptide(L)'
;MALLVWTEFGKGLIKKLKVSPDGFLQMCLQLTYFRNQHKFALTYEAAMTRLYREGRTETVRSCTKQSCEFVCAMLDPEKTREERLRLLHTACVRHQELYRSAMCGKGIDRHLFALYVVKRYLEEESPFLDKVFPPTYTLSTSQTPLYQCCEESKLMTPYQKATFVSAGGGFGPVADNGYGISYNIAGENQISFHISSKRSAENTVCFGIVIDSDDGLFTFFIEIAFVDMNTANNTVLIALSFVHRNIRRS
;
A
#
# COMPACT_ATOMS: atom_id res chain seq x y z
N MET A 1 -1.72 -14.71 -9.46
CA MET A 1 -1.60 -14.27 -8.06
C MET A 1 -0.24 -14.71 -7.56
N ALA A 2 0.50 -13.83 -6.90
CA ALA A 2 1.76 -14.07 -6.24
C ALA A 2 1.63 -13.72 -4.74
N LEU A 3 2.35 -14.46 -3.90
CA LEU A 3 2.49 -14.20 -2.47
C LEU A 3 3.94 -13.83 -2.18
N LEU A 4 4.11 -12.73 -1.48
CA LEU A 4 5.41 -12.21 -1.06
C LEU A 4 5.39 -12.05 0.45
N VAL A 5 6.25 -12.80 1.13
CA VAL A 5 6.43 -12.69 2.58
C VAL A 5 7.80 -12.09 2.83
N TRP A 6 7.81 -10.88 3.37
CA TRP A 6 9.01 -10.13 3.68
C TRP A 6 9.27 -10.13 5.17
N THR A 7 10.48 -10.54 5.57
CA THR A 7 10.86 -10.71 6.98
C THR A 7 12.07 -9.90 7.41
N GLU A 8 12.67 -9.12 6.51
CA GLU A 8 13.86 -8.30 6.83
C GLU A 8 13.49 -7.11 7.73
N PHE A 9 12.28 -6.56 7.56
CA PHE A 9 11.73 -5.52 8.43
C PHE A 9 10.20 -5.49 8.37
N GLY A 10 9.59 -4.80 9.33
CA GLY A 10 8.16 -4.56 9.38
C GLY A 10 7.83 -3.21 9.99
N LYS A 11 6.68 -3.13 10.67
CA LYS A 11 6.24 -1.87 11.30
C LYS A 11 7.24 -1.30 12.31
N GLY A 12 8.09 -2.14 12.91
CA GLY A 12 9.06 -1.72 13.91
C GLY A 12 10.08 -0.75 13.33
N LEU A 13 10.60 -1.05 12.14
CA LEU A 13 11.50 -0.16 11.42
C LEU A 13 10.75 1.05 10.82
N ILE A 14 9.57 0.82 10.22
CA ILE A 14 8.79 1.90 9.59
C ILE A 14 8.42 2.99 10.61
N LYS A 15 8.07 2.61 11.84
CA LYS A 15 7.75 3.57 12.90
C LYS A 15 8.93 4.44 13.32
N LYS A 16 10.18 4.00 13.14
CA LYS A 16 11.36 4.84 13.41
C LYS A 16 11.41 6.04 12.46
N LEU A 17 10.96 5.85 11.21
CA LEU A 17 10.79 6.93 10.23
C LEU A 17 9.65 7.91 10.55
N LYS A 18 8.95 7.74 11.69
CA LYS A 18 7.84 8.58 12.17
C LYS A 18 6.65 8.67 11.20
N VAL A 19 6.43 7.64 10.38
CA VAL A 19 5.30 7.54 9.46
C VAL A 19 4.39 6.36 9.80
N SER A 20 3.15 6.40 9.30
CA SER A 20 2.22 5.28 9.35
C SER A 20 2.81 4.06 8.62
N PRO A 21 2.78 2.85 9.20
CA PRO A 21 3.09 1.64 8.44
C PRO A 21 2.22 1.47 7.19
N ASP A 22 0.92 1.78 7.33
CA ASP A 22 -0.04 1.69 6.24
C ASP A 22 0.22 2.72 5.13
N GLY A 23 0.31 4.01 5.50
CA GLY A 23 0.67 5.08 4.58
C GLY A 23 2.02 4.88 3.88
N PHE A 24 3.01 4.34 4.61
CA PHE A 24 4.30 3.99 4.02
C PHE A 24 4.15 2.92 2.93
N LEU A 25 3.42 1.83 3.21
CA LEU A 25 3.17 0.79 2.20
C LEU A 25 2.38 1.33 1.02
N GLN A 26 1.37 2.18 1.25
CA GLN A 26 0.62 2.84 0.18
C GLN A 26 1.53 3.70 -0.72
N MET A 27 2.47 4.46 -0.15
CA MET A 27 3.44 5.24 -0.94
C MET A 27 4.37 4.35 -1.76
N CYS A 28 4.76 3.21 -1.20
CA CYS A 28 5.57 2.24 -1.94
C CYS A 28 4.79 1.60 -3.09
N LEU A 29 3.51 1.27 -2.89
CA LEU A 29 2.64 0.80 -3.97
C LEU A 29 2.48 1.87 -5.07
N GLN A 30 2.38 3.15 -4.72
CA GLN A 30 2.34 4.25 -5.71
C GLN A 30 3.64 4.31 -6.54
N LEU A 31 4.80 4.26 -5.88
CA LEU A 31 6.10 4.28 -6.56
C LEU A 31 6.28 3.08 -7.47
N THR A 32 6.01 1.88 -6.98
CA THR A 32 6.18 0.64 -7.74
C THR A 32 5.23 0.57 -8.92
N TYR A 33 3.98 1.00 -8.74
CA TYR A 33 3.04 1.09 -9.85
C TYR A 33 3.56 2.05 -10.92
N PHE A 34 4.03 3.24 -10.53
CA PHE A 34 4.54 4.23 -11.48
C PHE A 34 5.78 3.72 -12.23
N ARG A 35 6.72 3.04 -11.56
CA ARG A 35 7.88 2.43 -12.23
C ARG A 35 7.47 1.39 -13.27
N ASN A 36 6.50 0.55 -12.94
CA ASN A 36 6.06 -0.53 -13.80
C ASN A 36 5.15 -0.07 -14.96
N GLN A 37 4.33 0.96 -14.73
CA GLN A 37 3.29 1.39 -15.68
C GLN A 37 3.58 2.74 -16.34
N HIS A 38 4.62 3.44 -15.88
CA HIS A 38 5.03 4.79 -16.32
C HIS A 38 3.91 5.83 -16.27
N LYS A 39 2.93 5.62 -15.39
CA LYS A 39 1.80 6.53 -15.17
C LYS A 39 1.26 6.39 -13.76
N PHE A 40 0.62 7.44 -13.26
CA PHE A 40 -0.16 7.37 -12.04
C PHE A 40 -1.50 6.67 -12.29
N ALA A 41 -2.01 5.98 -11.27
CA ALA A 41 -3.27 5.26 -11.35
C ALA A 41 -4.27 5.78 -10.33
N LEU A 42 -5.53 5.79 -10.76
CA LEU A 42 -6.62 5.88 -9.81
C LEU A 42 -6.54 4.66 -8.88
N THR A 43 -6.24 4.93 -7.61
CA THR A 43 -6.00 3.91 -6.61
C THR A 43 -7.15 3.83 -5.63
N TYR A 44 -7.67 2.61 -5.44
CA TYR A 44 -8.64 2.30 -4.40
C TYR A 44 -7.93 1.71 -3.20
N GLU A 45 -8.24 2.20 -2.01
CA GLU A 45 -7.94 1.54 -0.75
C GLU A 45 -9.22 1.44 0.08
N ALA A 46 -9.51 0.25 0.61
CA ALA A 46 -10.67 0.04 1.47
C ALA A 46 -10.44 0.64 2.87
N ALA A 47 -11.25 1.63 3.25
CA ALA A 47 -11.31 2.14 4.62
C ALA A 47 -12.61 1.70 5.31
N MET A 48 -12.52 1.13 6.51
CA MET A 48 -13.71 0.66 7.25
C MET A 48 -14.48 1.83 7.88
N THR A 49 -15.80 1.85 7.72
CA THR A 49 -16.68 2.89 8.31
C THR A 49 -17.45 2.39 9.53
N ARG A 50 -16.81 1.53 10.35
CA ARG A 50 -17.43 0.86 11.52
C ARG A 50 -17.91 1.79 12.64
N LEU A 51 -17.61 3.10 12.55
CA LEU A 51 -18.17 4.12 13.44
C LEU A 51 -19.67 4.36 13.19
N TYR A 52 -20.18 3.94 12.03
CA TYR A 52 -21.58 4.10 11.63
C TYR A 52 -22.32 2.77 11.70
N ARG A 53 -23.61 2.82 12.04
CA ARG A 53 -24.50 1.64 11.98
C ARG A 53 -24.48 1.05 10.58
N GLU A 54 -24.26 -0.26 10.48
CA GLU A 54 -24.18 -1.00 9.21
C GLU A 54 -23.04 -0.52 8.28
N GLY A 55 -22.09 0.25 8.83
CA GLY A 55 -20.93 0.74 8.10
C GLY A 55 -20.09 -0.40 7.51
N ARG A 56 -19.91 -0.36 6.19
CA ARG A 56 -19.03 -1.28 5.45
C ARG A 56 -17.70 -0.59 5.17
N THR A 57 -17.53 -0.09 3.96
CA THR A 57 -16.29 0.58 3.54
C THR A 57 -16.56 1.87 2.80
N GLU A 58 -15.62 2.80 2.92
CA GLU A 58 -15.41 3.96 2.05
C GLU A 58 -14.09 3.77 1.27
N THR A 59 -13.85 4.57 0.23
CA THR A 59 -12.61 4.58 -0.55
C THR A 59 -11.65 5.63 -0.02
N VAL A 60 -10.41 5.22 0.26
CA VAL A 60 -9.27 6.15 0.33
C VAL A 60 -8.60 6.17 -1.04
N ARG A 61 -8.41 7.37 -1.58
CA ARG A 61 -7.75 7.59 -2.88
C ARG A 61 -6.27 7.89 -2.63
N SER A 62 -5.46 6.84 -2.56
CA SER A 62 -4.03 6.94 -2.19
C SER A 62 -3.19 7.74 -3.19
N CYS A 63 -3.61 7.79 -4.45
CA CYS A 63 -2.98 8.63 -5.48
C CYS A 63 -3.40 10.11 -5.27
N THR A 64 -2.56 10.85 -4.56
CA THR A 64 -2.73 12.27 -4.23
C THR A 64 -1.62 13.09 -4.89
N LYS A 65 -1.75 14.42 -4.86
CA LYS A 65 -0.66 15.31 -5.31
C LYS A 65 0.64 15.03 -4.53
N GLN A 66 0.54 14.86 -3.21
CA GLN A 66 1.67 14.59 -2.33
C GLN A 66 2.33 13.23 -2.62
N SER A 67 1.53 12.20 -2.90
CA SER A 67 2.08 10.90 -3.31
C SER A 67 2.78 11.01 -4.67
N CYS A 68 2.24 11.78 -5.61
CA CYS A 68 2.88 12.00 -6.91
C CYS A 68 4.20 12.75 -6.77
N GLU A 69 4.24 13.81 -5.95
CA GLU A 69 5.47 14.56 -5.65
C GLU A 69 6.55 13.68 -5.02
N PHE A 70 6.16 12.83 -4.07
CA PHE A 70 7.06 11.82 -3.50
C PHE A 70 7.60 10.87 -4.58
N VAL A 71 6.72 10.27 -5.39
CA VAL A 71 7.11 9.33 -6.45
C VAL A 71 8.06 9.99 -7.46
N CYS A 72 7.75 11.20 -7.92
CA CYS A 72 8.63 11.94 -8.83
C CYS A 72 10.01 12.20 -8.20
N ALA A 73 10.06 12.60 -6.93
CA ALA A 73 11.33 12.85 -6.24
C ALA A 73 12.17 11.59 -6.02
N MET A 74 11.53 10.42 -5.93
CA MET A 74 12.21 9.14 -5.84
C MET A 74 12.85 8.67 -7.15
N LEU A 75 12.40 9.23 -8.27
CA LEU A 75 12.94 8.93 -9.61
C LEU A 75 13.90 10.01 -10.12
N ASP A 76 14.00 11.13 -9.42
CA ASP A 76 14.84 12.27 -9.77
C ASP A 76 16.24 12.13 -9.12
N PRO A 77 17.31 11.93 -9.91
CA PRO A 77 18.67 11.78 -9.37
C PRO A 77 19.18 13.06 -8.68
N GLU A 78 18.61 14.22 -8.99
CA GLU A 78 19.01 15.51 -8.40
C GLU A 78 18.41 15.72 -7.01
N LYS A 79 17.44 14.89 -6.59
CA LYS A 79 16.81 15.01 -5.28
C LYS A 79 17.65 14.40 -4.18
N THR A 80 17.87 15.19 -3.14
CA THR A 80 18.59 14.71 -1.97
C THR A 80 17.76 13.71 -1.18
N ARG A 81 18.47 12.95 -0.35
CA ARG A 81 17.86 11.97 0.54
C ARG A 81 16.90 12.63 1.53
N GLU A 82 17.26 13.80 2.04
CA GLU A 82 16.48 14.59 3.00
C GLU A 82 15.20 15.10 2.36
N GLU A 83 15.26 15.56 1.10
CA GLU A 83 14.08 15.97 0.35
C GLU A 83 13.12 14.81 0.11
N ARG A 84 13.64 13.65 -0.29
CA ARG A 84 12.88 12.42 -0.49
C ARG A 84 12.18 11.98 0.80
N LEU A 85 12.88 12.00 1.94
CA LEU A 85 12.31 11.67 3.25
C LEU A 85 11.23 12.67 3.68
N ARG A 86 11.45 13.96 3.46
CA ARG A 86 10.46 15.01 3.75
C ARG A 86 9.18 14.79 2.94
N LEU A 87 9.30 14.50 1.64
CA LEU A 87 8.16 14.25 0.76
C LEU A 87 7.43 12.96 1.13
N LEU A 88 8.15 11.90 1.51
CA LEU A 88 7.55 10.68 2.07
C LEU A 88 6.69 11.02 3.29
N HIS A 89 7.23 11.80 4.22
CA HIS A 89 6.49 12.18 5.43
C HIS A 89 5.23 12.98 5.09
N THR A 90 5.34 13.99 4.21
CA THR A 90 4.19 14.77 3.73
C THR A 90 3.12 13.90 3.09
N ALA A 91 3.51 12.94 2.24
CA ALA A 91 2.58 12.05 1.57
C ALA A 91 1.91 11.06 2.54
N CYS A 92 2.65 10.50 3.49
CA CYS A 92 2.11 9.64 4.55
C CYS A 92 1.15 10.38 5.49
N VAL A 93 1.44 11.63 5.86
CA VAL A 93 0.53 12.46 6.66
C VAL A 93 -0.77 12.69 5.89
N ARG A 94 -0.67 13.05 4.62
CA ARG A 94 -1.85 13.27 3.77
C ARG A 94 -2.69 12.00 3.63
N HIS A 95 -2.05 10.86 3.44
CA HIS A 95 -2.72 9.56 3.38
C HIS A 95 -3.49 9.27 4.68
N GLN A 96 -2.86 9.46 5.85
CA GLN A 96 -3.55 9.27 7.13
C GLN A 96 -4.74 10.22 7.33
N GLU A 97 -4.65 11.48 6.89
CA GLU A 97 -5.78 12.43 6.93
C GLU A 97 -6.96 11.94 6.10
N LEU A 98 -6.69 11.44 4.89
CA LEU A 98 -7.72 10.87 4.02
C LEU A 98 -8.34 9.62 4.65
N TYR A 99 -7.52 8.75 5.24
CA TYR A 99 -8.00 7.55 5.91
C TYR A 99 -8.93 7.88 7.09
N ARG A 100 -8.52 8.82 7.97
CA ARG A 100 -9.38 9.31 9.07
C ARG A 100 -10.66 9.96 8.55
N SER A 101 -10.57 10.74 7.48
CA SER A 101 -11.74 11.37 6.85
C SER A 101 -12.72 10.34 6.30
N ALA A 102 -12.23 9.32 5.60
CA ALA A 102 -13.03 8.22 5.07
C ALA A 102 -13.72 7.42 6.21
N MET A 103 -12.98 7.06 7.27
CA MET A 103 -13.53 6.39 8.44
C MET A 103 -14.66 7.18 9.12
N CYS A 104 -14.54 8.51 9.13
CA CYS A 104 -15.52 9.44 9.69
C CYS A 104 -16.56 9.92 8.66
N GLY A 105 -16.83 9.14 7.61
CA GLY A 105 -17.91 9.42 6.65
C GLY A 105 -17.73 10.67 5.80
N LYS A 106 -16.50 11.22 5.73
CA LYS A 106 -16.15 12.40 4.93
C LYS A 106 -15.49 12.02 3.60
N GLY A 107 -15.57 10.75 3.21
CA GLY A 107 -15.17 10.30 1.88
C GLY A 107 -16.18 10.73 0.82
N ILE A 108 -15.75 10.73 -0.45
CA ILE A 108 -16.59 11.19 -1.57
C ILE A 108 -17.18 10.03 -2.37
N ASP A 109 -16.56 8.85 -2.35
CA ASP A 109 -16.89 7.78 -3.28
C ASP A 109 -18.25 7.15 -3.00
N ARG A 110 -18.57 6.81 -1.74
CA ARG A 110 -19.91 6.27 -1.43
C ARG A 110 -21.00 7.34 -1.59
N HIS A 111 -20.69 8.61 -1.32
CA HIS A 111 -21.62 9.70 -1.56
C HIS A 111 -21.94 9.85 -3.05
N LEU A 112 -20.92 9.94 -3.90
CA LEU A 112 -21.09 10.01 -5.35
C LEU A 112 -21.80 8.76 -5.90
N PHE A 113 -21.51 7.58 -5.35
CA PHE A 113 -22.19 6.34 -5.74
C PHE A 113 -23.67 6.36 -5.38
N ALA A 114 -24.04 6.87 -4.20
CA ALA A 114 -25.44 7.04 -3.81
C ALA A 114 -26.18 7.97 -4.79
N LEU A 115 -25.57 9.10 -5.16
CA LEU A 115 -26.13 10.02 -6.18
C LEU A 115 -26.28 9.34 -7.55
N TYR A 116 -25.29 8.53 -7.95
CA TYR A 116 -25.37 7.73 -9.18
C TYR A 116 -26.53 6.72 -9.15
N VAL A 117 -26.73 6.02 -8.03
CA VAL A 117 -27.87 5.08 -7.88
C VAL A 117 -29.20 5.82 -7.95
N VAL A 118 -29.33 6.98 -7.27
CA VAL A 118 -30.56 7.81 -7.32
C VAL A 118 -30.83 8.31 -8.73
N LYS A 119 -29.82 8.84 -9.44
CA LYS A 119 -29.92 9.22 -10.86
C LYS A 119 -30.49 8.08 -11.71
N ARG A 120 -29.92 6.87 -11.55
CA ARG A 120 -30.36 5.69 -12.32
C ARG A 120 -31.79 5.28 -12.00
N TYR A 121 -32.22 5.43 -10.74
CA TYR A 121 -33.58 5.13 -10.31
C TYR A 121 -34.61 6.15 -10.82
N LEU A 122 -34.25 7.43 -10.83
CA LEU A 122 -35.10 8.52 -11.33
C LEU A 122 -35.04 8.71 -12.85
N GLU A 123 -34.19 7.93 -13.54
CA GLU A 123 -33.94 8.04 -14.99
C GLU A 123 -33.46 9.43 -15.44
N GLU A 124 -32.75 10.14 -14.56
CA GLU A 124 -32.22 11.47 -14.86
C GLU A 124 -30.88 11.41 -15.62
N GLU A 125 -30.62 12.44 -16.42
CA GLU A 125 -29.33 12.65 -17.07
C GLU A 125 -28.38 13.44 -16.18
N SER A 126 -27.11 13.04 -16.17
CA SER A 126 -26.08 13.77 -15.45
C SER A 126 -24.76 13.55 -16.16
N PRO A 127 -24.35 14.48 -17.05
CA PRO A 127 -23.08 14.38 -17.77
C PRO A 127 -21.87 14.18 -16.85
N PHE A 128 -21.94 14.73 -15.63
CA PHE A 128 -20.91 14.52 -14.62
C PHE A 128 -20.87 13.08 -14.10
N LEU A 129 -22.01 12.54 -13.62
CA LEU A 129 -22.05 11.19 -13.05
C LEU A 129 -21.78 10.12 -14.11
N ASP A 130 -22.27 10.32 -15.33
CA ASP A 130 -22.03 9.42 -16.46
C ASP A 130 -20.56 9.41 -16.89
N LYS A 131 -19.81 10.50 -16.64
CA LYS A 131 -18.36 10.56 -16.89
C LYS A 131 -17.53 9.86 -15.80
N VAL A 132 -17.95 9.91 -14.54
CA VAL A 132 -17.14 9.42 -13.42
C VAL A 132 -17.50 7.99 -12.97
N PHE A 133 -18.62 7.44 -13.41
CA PHE A 133 -19.06 6.07 -13.08
C PHE A 133 -19.13 5.13 -14.31
N PRO A 134 -18.79 3.84 -14.11
CA PRO A 134 -18.10 3.28 -12.95
C PRO A 134 -16.61 3.68 -12.92
N PRO A 135 -16.04 4.04 -11.77
CA PRO A 135 -14.62 4.38 -11.69
C PRO A 135 -13.77 3.15 -12.00
N THR A 136 -12.77 3.31 -12.88
CA THR A 136 -11.83 2.24 -13.21
C THR A 136 -10.58 2.36 -12.34
N TYR A 137 -10.54 1.55 -11.28
CA TYR A 137 -9.38 1.44 -10.40
C TYR A 137 -8.38 0.42 -10.94
N THR A 138 -7.33 0.91 -11.60
CA THR A 138 -6.26 0.03 -12.11
C THR A 138 -5.30 -0.43 -11.02
N LEU A 139 -5.40 0.14 -9.82
CA LEU A 139 -4.76 -0.35 -8.61
C LEU A 139 -5.79 -0.41 -7.47
N SER A 140 -6.18 -1.61 -7.05
CA SER A 140 -7.04 -1.82 -5.89
C SER A 140 -6.26 -2.45 -4.75
N THR A 141 -6.37 -1.86 -3.56
CA THR A 141 -5.57 -2.21 -2.38
C THR A 141 -6.44 -2.45 -1.15
N SER A 142 -5.98 -3.31 -0.26
CA SER A 142 -6.63 -3.54 1.04
C SER A 142 -5.63 -3.99 2.09
N GLN A 143 -5.71 -3.41 3.28
CA GLN A 143 -5.00 -3.93 4.44
C GLN A 143 -5.83 -5.04 5.09
N THR A 144 -5.25 -6.23 5.24
CA THR A 144 -5.89 -7.32 5.98
C THR A 144 -5.79 -7.05 7.49
N PRO A 145 -6.91 -6.98 8.24
CA PRO A 145 -6.87 -6.79 9.68
C PRO A 145 -6.35 -8.04 10.39
N LEU A 146 -5.35 -7.88 11.24
CA LEU A 146 -4.79 -8.96 12.09
C LEU A 146 -5.55 -9.15 13.40
N TYR A 147 -6.23 -8.12 13.85
CA TYR A 147 -6.78 -8.02 15.18
C TYR A 147 -8.27 -8.40 15.22
N GLN A 148 -8.64 -9.47 14.53
CA GLN A 148 -10.02 -9.96 14.55
C GLN A 148 -10.33 -10.73 15.85
N CYS A 149 -9.31 -11.35 16.46
CA CYS A 149 -9.42 -12.13 17.71
C CYS A 149 -8.60 -11.50 18.84
N CYS A 150 -8.77 -10.19 19.06
CA CYS A 150 -8.00 -9.44 20.08
C CYS A 150 -8.16 -10.05 21.47
N GLU A 151 -9.39 -10.40 21.84
CA GLU A 151 -9.73 -10.86 23.19
C GLU A 151 -9.12 -12.23 23.47
N GLU A 152 -9.20 -13.15 22.52
CA GLU A 152 -8.59 -14.47 22.57
C GLU A 152 -7.07 -14.37 22.60
N SER A 153 -6.50 -13.40 21.89
CA SER A 153 -5.06 -13.17 21.87
C SER A 153 -4.50 -12.61 23.18
N LYS A 154 -5.32 -12.02 24.08
CA LYS A 154 -4.83 -11.47 25.36
C LYS A 154 -4.20 -12.54 26.26
N LEU A 155 -4.70 -13.77 26.17
CA LEU A 155 -4.23 -14.91 26.97
C LEU A 155 -2.99 -15.59 26.37
N MET A 156 -2.59 -15.21 25.16
CA MET A 156 -1.46 -15.83 24.45
C MET A 156 -0.14 -15.15 24.80
N THR A 157 0.89 -15.98 25.00
CA THR A 157 2.29 -15.51 25.06
C THR A 157 2.73 -14.91 23.74
N PRO A 158 3.78 -14.05 23.71
CA PRO A 158 4.34 -13.54 22.45
C PRO A 158 4.74 -14.63 21.47
N TYR A 159 5.27 -15.76 21.97
CA TYR A 159 5.63 -16.92 21.14
C TYR A 159 4.40 -17.55 20.47
N GLN A 160 3.32 -17.79 21.23
CA GLN A 160 2.07 -18.31 20.68
C GLN A 160 1.46 -17.36 19.65
N LYS A 161 1.48 -16.04 19.92
CA LYS A 161 1.02 -15.04 18.95
C LYS A 161 1.80 -15.13 17.64
N ALA A 162 3.12 -15.31 17.72
CA ALA A 162 3.96 -15.47 16.53
C ALA A 162 3.60 -16.74 15.72
N THR A 163 3.22 -17.84 16.38
CA THR A 163 2.82 -19.08 15.67
C THR A 163 1.49 -18.97 14.93
N PHE A 164 0.63 -18.00 15.28
CA PHE A 164 -0.66 -17.77 14.60
C PHE A 164 -0.59 -16.67 13.54
N VAL A 165 0.60 -16.15 13.23
CA VAL A 165 0.76 -15.16 12.17
C VAL A 165 0.54 -15.80 10.80
N SER A 166 -0.52 -15.38 10.13
CA SER A 166 -0.82 -15.72 8.74
C SER A 166 -0.35 -14.61 7.80
N ALA A 167 -0.03 -14.96 6.55
CA ALA A 167 0.25 -13.99 5.50
C ALA A 167 -1.01 -13.20 5.05
N GLY A 168 -2.19 -13.61 5.52
CA GLY A 168 -3.47 -12.97 5.22
C GLY A 168 -4.17 -13.59 4.01
N GLY A 169 -5.02 -12.81 3.35
CA GLY A 169 -5.76 -13.22 2.16
C GLY A 169 -5.65 -12.19 1.05
N GLY A 170 -5.82 -12.63 -0.20
CA GLY A 170 -5.80 -11.79 -1.40
C GLY A 170 -7.15 -11.73 -2.11
N PHE A 171 -7.25 -10.84 -3.09
CA PHE A 171 -8.42 -10.69 -3.96
C PHE A 171 -7.93 -10.46 -5.41
N GLY A 172 -8.80 -10.72 -6.40
CA GLY A 172 -8.51 -10.46 -7.82
C GLY A 172 -8.53 -8.97 -8.17
N PRO A 173 -7.92 -8.55 -9.30
CA PRO A 173 -7.98 -7.15 -9.73
C PRO A 173 -9.42 -6.76 -10.11
N VAL A 174 -9.79 -5.50 -9.84
CA VAL A 174 -11.14 -4.96 -10.18
C VAL A 174 -11.21 -4.42 -11.61
N ALA A 175 -10.06 -4.10 -12.20
CA ALA A 175 -9.93 -3.72 -13.60
C ALA A 175 -9.22 -4.83 -14.38
N ASP A 176 -9.59 -5.01 -15.65
CA ASP A 176 -9.05 -6.08 -16.50
C ASP A 176 -7.54 -5.94 -16.70
N ASN A 177 -7.06 -4.70 -16.80
CA ASN A 177 -5.68 -4.31 -16.99
C ASN A 177 -5.02 -3.74 -15.72
N GLY A 178 -5.54 -4.12 -14.54
CA GLY A 178 -5.10 -3.60 -13.25
C GLY A 178 -4.54 -4.65 -12.31
N TYR A 179 -4.17 -4.19 -11.11
CA TYR A 179 -3.67 -5.00 -10.01
C TYR A 179 -4.63 -5.00 -8.83
N GLY A 180 -4.78 -6.16 -8.19
CA GLY A 180 -5.37 -6.30 -6.84
C GLY A 180 -4.26 -6.64 -5.85
N ILE A 181 -4.07 -5.81 -4.84
CA ILE A 181 -2.99 -5.97 -3.85
C ILE A 181 -3.55 -5.95 -2.44
N SER A 182 -3.51 -7.09 -1.77
CA SER A 182 -3.76 -7.14 -0.33
C SER A 182 -2.43 -7.17 0.40
N TYR A 183 -2.34 -6.48 1.53
CA TYR A 183 -1.15 -6.55 2.37
C TYR A 183 -1.49 -6.70 3.85
N ASN A 184 -0.53 -7.27 4.57
CA ASN A 184 -0.63 -7.57 5.98
C ASN A 184 0.67 -7.16 6.68
N ILE A 185 0.57 -6.52 7.84
CA ILE A 185 1.69 -6.00 8.62
C ILE A 185 1.73 -6.74 9.96
N ALA A 186 2.47 -7.85 10.01
CA ALA A 186 2.46 -8.77 11.14
C ALA A 186 3.70 -8.62 12.03
N GLY A 187 3.47 -8.61 13.34
CA GLY A 187 4.55 -8.40 14.32
C GLY A 187 5.30 -7.10 14.08
N GLU A 188 6.60 -7.08 14.39
CA GLU A 188 7.49 -5.94 14.16
C GLU A 188 8.30 -6.04 12.86
N ASN A 189 8.47 -7.27 12.34
CA ASN A 189 9.45 -7.58 11.28
C ASN A 189 8.85 -8.27 10.04
N GLN A 190 7.53 -8.45 9.95
CA GLN A 190 6.93 -9.16 8.83
C GLN A 190 5.90 -8.31 8.08
N ILE A 191 6.01 -8.29 6.76
CA ILE A 191 5.04 -7.71 5.85
C ILE A 191 4.73 -8.75 4.79
N SER A 192 3.46 -9.01 4.53
CA SER A 192 3.03 -9.94 3.47
C SER A 192 2.22 -9.20 2.42
N PHE A 193 2.40 -9.53 1.15
CA PHE A 193 1.62 -9.02 0.03
C PHE A 193 1.04 -10.17 -0.78
N HIS A 194 -0.25 -10.10 -1.08
CA HIS A 194 -0.91 -10.90 -2.09
C HIS A 194 -1.17 -10.00 -3.31
N ILE A 195 -0.51 -10.30 -4.43
CA ILE A 195 -0.58 -9.49 -5.65
C ILE A 195 -1.28 -10.31 -6.73
N SER A 196 -2.30 -9.73 -7.34
CA SER A 196 -3.08 -10.37 -8.40
C SER A 196 -3.18 -9.45 -9.62
N SER A 197 -3.20 -10.07 -10.79
CA SER A 197 -3.47 -9.46 -12.09
C SER A 197 -4.08 -10.52 -13.00
N LYS A 198 -4.73 -10.11 -14.09
CA LYS A 198 -5.26 -11.05 -15.09
C LYS A 198 -4.14 -11.50 -16.02
N ARG A 199 -4.03 -12.80 -16.27
CA ARG A 199 -3.05 -13.34 -17.25
C ARG A 199 -3.29 -12.83 -18.67
N SER A 200 -4.54 -12.47 -18.99
CA SER A 200 -4.94 -11.92 -20.29
C SER A 200 -4.52 -10.46 -20.49
N ALA A 201 -4.04 -9.77 -19.46
CA ALA A 201 -3.63 -8.37 -19.54
C ALA A 201 -2.12 -8.27 -19.78
N GLU A 202 -1.75 -7.87 -21.00
CA GLU A 202 -0.36 -7.76 -21.46
C GLU A 202 0.47 -6.75 -20.66
N ASN A 203 -0.17 -5.73 -20.09
CA ASN A 203 0.51 -4.69 -19.32
C ASN A 203 0.72 -5.06 -17.84
N THR A 204 0.28 -6.22 -17.36
CA THR A 204 0.36 -6.55 -15.93
C THR A 204 1.05 -7.88 -15.65
N VAL A 205 2.02 -7.86 -14.73
CA VAL A 205 2.73 -9.08 -14.31
C VAL A 205 2.88 -9.08 -12.79
N CYS A 206 2.25 -10.05 -12.12
CA CYS A 206 2.32 -10.15 -10.65
C CYS A 206 3.76 -10.21 -10.14
N PHE A 207 4.63 -10.98 -10.81
CA PHE A 207 6.03 -11.14 -10.41
C PHE A 207 6.89 -9.92 -10.72
N GLY A 208 6.56 -9.12 -11.74
CA GLY A 208 7.30 -7.89 -12.06
C GLY A 208 7.15 -6.78 -11.01
N ILE A 209 6.12 -6.85 -10.17
CA ILE A 209 5.98 -5.98 -8.97
C ILE A 209 6.85 -6.49 -7.80
N VAL A 210 7.09 -7.81 -7.73
CA VAL A 210 7.73 -8.49 -6.59
C VAL A 210 9.24 -8.64 -6.76
N ILE A 211 9.68 -8.91 -7.99
CA ILE A 211 11.04 -9.28 -8.36
C ILE A 211 11.32 -8.58 -9.67
N ASP A 212 11.86 -7.37 -9.61
CA ASP A 212 12.82 -7.03 -10.65
C ASP A 212 14.01 -6.29 -10.04
N SER A 213 15.16 -6.82 -10.44
CA SER A 213 16.53 -6.32 -10.33
C SER A 213 16.65 -4.83 -9.99
N ASP A 214 17.38 -4.51 -8.92
CA ASP A 214 17.76 -3.15 -8.47
C ASP A 214 16.60 -2.11 -8.23
N ASP A 215 15.38 -2.35 -8.72
CA ASP A 215 14.27 -1.39 -8.84
C ASP A 215 12.94 -1.86 -8.20
N GLY A 216 12.87 -3.11 -7.73
CA GLY A 216 11.68 -3.69 -7.09
C GLY A 216 11.27 -2.99 -5.79
N LEU A 217 10.06 -3.32 -5.29
CA LEU A 217 9.50 -2.84 -4.01
C LEU A 217 10.58 -2.75 -2.92
N PHE A 218 11.44 -3.78 -2.80
CA PHE A 218 12.38 -3.98 -1.70
C PHE A 218 13.79 -3.42 -1.81
N THR A 219 14.35 -3.26 -3.00
CA THR A 219 15.67 -2.62 -3.13
C THR A 219 15.62 -1.18 -2.64
N PHE A 220 14.47 -0.53 -2.85
CA PHE A 220 14.25 0.85 -2.44
C PHE A 220 13.83 1.03 -0.97
N PHE A 221 13.16 0.05 -0.38
CA PHE A 221 12.84 0.04 1.05
C PHE A 221 14.11 0.11 1.91
N ILE A 222 15.22 -0.48 1.43
CA ILE A 222 16.54 -0.42 2.07
C ILE A 222 17.13 1.01 1.99
N GLU A 223 17.00 1.72 0.87
CA GLU A 223 17.59 3.06 0.73
C GLU A 223 16.96 4.11 1.67
N ILE A 224 15.63 4.05 1.85
CA ILE A 224 14.87 4.95 2.75
C ILE A 224 15.04 4.55 4.22
N ALA A 225 14.95 3.27 4.56
CA ALA A 225 14.95 2.86 5.97
C ALA A 225 16.33 3.02 6.64
N PHE A 226 17.41 3.08 5.87
CA PHE A 226 18.78 3.24 6.36
C PHE A 226 19.15 4.71 6.65
N VAL A 227 18.21 5.67 6.59
CA VAL A 227 18.51 7.10 6.86
C VAL A 227 18.69 7.37 8.35
N ASP A 228 17.87 6.74 9.18
CA ASP A 228 17.78 7.09 10.61
C ASP A 228 18.69 6.21 11.50
N MET A 229 19.12 5.04 11.00
CA MET A 229 19.91 4.09 11.81
C MET A 229 21.43 4.34 11.77
N ASN A 230 21.92 5.34 11.02
CA ASN A 230 23.33 5.71 11.02
C ASN A 230 23.80 6.46 12.29
N THR A 231 22.92 6.61 13.29
CA THR A 231 23.30 7.05 14.63
C THR A 231 23.51 5.89 15.62
N ALA A 232 23.25 4.63 15.25
CA ALA A 232 23.44 3.48 16.16
C ALA A 232 23.88 2.18 15.46
N ASN A 233 25.18 1.92 15.55
CA ASN A 233 25.89 0.63 15.48
C ASN A 233 26.13 -0.09 14.13
N ASN A 234 27.40 -0.45 13.95
CA ASN A 234 28.09 -1.15 12.85
C ASN A 234 27.55 -2.54 12.42
N THR A 235 26.40 -2.99 12.93
CA THR A 235 25.85 -4.31 12.60
C THR A 235 25.11 -4.33 11.25
N VAL A 236 24.79 -3.15 10.70
CA VAL A 236 23.90 -2.96 9.55
C VAL A 236 24.62 -3.06 8.19
N LEU A 237 25.95 -2.86 8.15
CA LEU A 237 26.80 -3.05 6.96
C LEU A 237 26.82 -4.50 6.44
N ILE A 238 26.50 -5.48 7.30
CA ILE A 238 26.56 -6.91 6.98
C ILE A 238 25.41 -7.30 6.02
N ALA A 239 24.23 -6.69 6.13
CA ALA A 239 23.06 -7.03 5.31
C ALA A 239 23.22 -6.65 3.83
N LEU A 240 23.80 -5.47 3.54
CA LEU A 240 24.13 -5.03 2.17
C LEU A 240 25.08 -6.00 1.46
N SER A 241 26.06 -6.55 2.19
CA SER A 241 27.00 -7.54 1.63
C SER A 241 26.36 -8.91 1.34
N PHE A 242 25.27 -9.25 2.03
CA PHE A 242 24.60 -10.55 1.93
C PHE A 242 23.58 -10.59 0.78
N VAL A 243 22.83 -9.49 0.58
CA VAL A 243 21.92 -9.32 -0.55
C VAL A 243 22.70 -9.28 -1.87
N HIS A 244 23.82 -8.54 -1.92
CA HIS A 244 24.65 -8.47 -3.12
C HIS A 244 25.36 -9.81 -3.46
N ARG A 245 25.61 -10.68 -2.47
CA ARG A 245 26.23 -12.00 -2.69
C ARG A 245 25.25 -13.09 -3.12
N ASN A 246 23.99 -13.05 -2.69
CA ASN A 246 23.02 -14.10 -3.01
C ASN A 246 22.22 -13.84 -4.28
N ILE A 247 22.13 -12.60 -4.77
CA ILE A 247 21.47 -12.27 -6.05
C ILE A 247 22.30 -12.74 -7.27
N ARG A 248 23.63 -12.90 -7.13
CA ARG A 248 24.49 -13.42 -8.22
C ARG A 248 24.55 -14.95 -8.31
N ARG A 249 23.75 -15.69 -7.53
CA ARG A 249 23.82 -17.16 -7.46
C ARG A 249 22.50 -17.91 -7.72
N SER A 250 21.46 -17.23 -8.22
CA SER A 250 20.21 -17.85 -8.66
C SER A 250 19.88 -17.48 -10.09
#